data_AF-J9R988-F1
#
_entry.id   AF-J9R988-F1
#
_cell.length_a   1.000
_cell.length_b   1.000
_cell.length_c   1.000
_cell.angle_alpha   90.00
_cell.angle_beta   90.00
_cell.angle_gamma   90.00
#
_symmetry.space_group_name_H-M   'P 1'
#
loop_
_entity.id
_entity.type
_entity.pdbx_description
1 polymer ?
#
loop_
_entity_poly.entity_id
_entity_poly.type
_entity_poly.pdbx_seq_one_letter_code
_entity_poly.pdbx_strand_id
1 'polypeptide(L)'
;MFGYSLGIEGEAMASTAIRRVSFGILYNNVPPDDYEKQYERIDNAEELALRVVARIKLDSNANGHLLYNSLIKNSVEVRPIELEGVGIFGAEVSFNLKNPQHLKVSTDDWKDLDKIC
;
A
#
# COMPACT_ATOMS: atom_id res chain seq x y z
N MET A 1 1.09 -0.48 -14.29
CA MET A 1 1.71 -1.81 -14.16
C MET A 1 1.47 -2.26 -12.73
N PHE A 2 0.79 -3.40 -12.51
CA PHE A 2 0.53 -3.90 -11.15
C PHE A 2 1.60 -4.93 -10.80
N GLY A 3 2.41 -4.64 -9.78
CA GLY A 3 3.44 -5.55 -9.27
C GLY A 3 3.04 -6.15 -7.94
N TYR A 4 3.13 -7.47 -7.80
CA TYR A 4 2.97 -8.20 -6.54
C TYR A 4 4.30 -8.85 -6.17
N SER A 5 4.80 -8.58 -4.97
CA SER A 5 5.98 -9.26 -4.43
C SER A 5 5.79 -9.60 -2.94
N LEU A 6 6.24 -10.79 -2.56
CA LEU A 6 6.30 -11.27 -1.18
C LEU A 6 7.67 -10.90 -0.60
N GLY A 7 7.68 -10.09 0.46
CA GLY A 7 8.89 -9.72 1.20
C GLY A 7 8.84 -10.24 2.64
N ILE A 8 10.02 -10.47 3.23
CA ILE A 8 10.19 -10.77 4.65
C ILE A 8 11.04 -9.64 5.22
N GLU A 9 10.52 -8.90 6.20
CA GLU A 9 11.25 -7.81 6.87
C GLU A 9 11.20 -7.99 8.39
N GLY A 10 12.37 -7.96 9.05
CA GLY A 10 12.52 -8.00 10.51
C GLY A 10 13.93 -8.41 10.95
N GLU A 11 14.50 -7.67 11.92
CA GLU A 11 15.64 -8.15 12.70
C GLU A 11 15.25 -9.44 13.43
N ALA A 12 16.22 -10.35 13.55
CA ALA A 12 16.05 -11.74 13.94
C ALA A 12 14.92 -12.02 14.96
N MET A 13 13.98 -12.90 14.56
CA MET A 13 13.01 -13.66 15.38
C MET A 13 11.52 -13.32 15.31
N ALA A 14 11.06 -12.32 14.52
CA ALA A 14 9.62 -12.12 14.29
C ALA A 14 9.29 -11.76 12.83
N SER A 15 9.43 -12.72 11.91
CA SER A 15 9.06 -12.54 10.50
C SER A 15 7.53 -12.54 10.34
N THR A 16 6.92 -11.36 10.40
CA THR A 16 5.52 -11.20 9.99
C THR A 16 5.48 -11.23 8.47
N ALA A 17 4.67 -12.11 7.87
CA ALA A 17 4.44 -12.09 6.43
C ALA A 17 3.83 -10.72 6.03
N ILE A 18 4.53 -9.99 5.17
CA ILE A 18 4.07 -8.71 4.62
C ILE A 18 3.71 -8.87 3.14
N ARG A 19 2.72 -8.11 2.68
CA ARG A 19 2.35 -7.99 1.26
C ARG A 19 2.74 -6.60 0.80
N ARG A 20 3.62 -6.50 -0.19
CA ARG A 20 3.91 -5.22 -0.86
C ARG A 20 2.86 -4.99 -1.95
N VAL A 21 2.25 -3.82 -1.93
CA VAL A 21 1.28 -3.35 -2.93
C VAL A 21 1.84 -2.10 -3.58
N SER A 22 1.82 -2.07 -4.92
CA SER A 22 2.23 -0.90 -5.69
C SER A 22 1.14 -0.52 -6.70
N PHE A 23 0.92 0.79 -6.86
CA PHE A 23 0.07 1.35 -7.91
C PHE A 23 0.70 2.61 -8.50
N GLY A 24 0.41 2.90 -9.77
CA GLY A 24 0.90 4.08 -10.46
C GLY A 24 -0.24 4.97 -10.94
N ILE A 25 -0.09 6.28 -10.77
CA ILE A 25 -0.96 7.31 -11.34
C ILE A 25 -0.17 7.92 -12.50
N LEU A 26 -0.68 7.75 -13.71
CA LEU A 26 0.03 8.10 -14.94
C LEU A 26 -0.80 9.08 -15.77
N TYR A 27 -0.13 10.12 -16.26
CA TYR A 27 -0.63 11.02 -17.29
C TYR A 27 0.04 10.67 -18.62
N ASN A 28 -0.76 10.66 -19.69
CA ASN A 28 -0.29 10.42 -21.05
C ASN A 28 -0.26 11.71 -21.86
N ASN A 29 0.35 11.65 -23.05
CA ASN A 29 0.37 12.71 -24.04
C ASN A 29 1.01 14.02 -23.55
N VAL A 30 2.01 13.93 -22.67
CA VAL A 30 2.80 15.11 -22.26
C VAL A 30 3.89 15.34 -23.32
N PRO A 31 3.98 16.55 -23.90
CA PRO A 31 5.01 16.84 -24.90
C PRO A 31 6.43 16.65 -24.33
N PRO A 32 7.34 15.99 -25.06
CA PRO A 32 8.71 15.73 -24.59
C PRO A 32 9.53 17.02 -24.41
N ASP A 33 9.18 18.08 -25.14
CA ASP A 33 9.91 19.35 -25.11
C ASP A 33 9.34 20.35 -24.07
N ASP A 34 8.30 19.97 -23.35
CA ASP A 34 7.60 20.84 -22.40
C ASP A 34 7.85 20.37 -20.96
N TYR A 35 9.04 20.69 -20.45
CA TYR A 35 9.48 20.31 -19.11
C TYR A 35 8.56 20.85 -18.00
N GLU A 36 8.03 22.06 -18.14
CA GLU A 36 7.09 22.62 -17.17
C GLU A 36 5.85 21.75 -17.03
N LYS A 37 5.24 21.35 -18.15
CA LYS A 37 4.10 20.42 -18.11
C LYS A 37 4.46 19.05 -17.60
N GLN A 38 5.68 18.56 -17.81
CA GLN A 38 6.12 17.28 -17.26
C GLN A 38 6.13 17.31 -15.73
N TYR A 39 6.75 18.34 -15.15
CA TYR A 39 6.77 18.53 -13.71
C TYR A 39 5.37 18.75 -13.14
N GLU A 40 4.54 19.58 -13.79
CA GLU A 40 3.14 19.79 -13.36
C GLU A 40 2.36 18.47 -13.30
N ARG A 41 2.60 17.55 -14.24
CA ARG A 41 1.91 16.25 -14.29
C ARG A 41 2.41 15.29 -13.22
N ILE A 42 3.70 15.34 -12.90
CA ILE A 42 4.26 14.60 -11.77
C ILE A 42 3.66 15.11 -10.47
N ASP A 43 3.66 16.42 -10.23
CA ASP A 43 3.10 17.04 -9.02
C ASP A 43 1.61 16.69 -8.84
N ASN A 44 0.83 16.78 -9.93
CA ASN A 44 -0.57 16.39 -9.92
C ASN A 44 -0.77 14.89 -9.61
N ALA A 45 0.15 14.03 -10.08
CA ALA A 45 0.10 12.60 -9.79
C ALA A 45 0.46 12.32 -8.34
N GLU A 46 1.47 13.01 -7.80
CA GLU A 46 1.87 12.92 -6.40
C GLU A 46 0.75 13.40 -5.45
N GLU A 47 0.09 14.50 -5.77
CA GLU A 47 -1.03 14.99 -4.97
C GLU A 47 -2.18 13.96 -4.89
N LEU A 48 -2.54 13.38 -6.04
CA LEU A 48 -3.55 12.31 -6.09
C LEU A 48 -3.09 11.06 -5.34
N ALA A 49 -1.82 10.67 -5.47
CA ALA A 49 -1.22 9.56 -4.76
C ALA A 49 -1.34 9.75 -3.24
N LEU A 50 -1.00 10.93 -2.73
CA LEU A 50 -1.12 11.27 -1.32
C LEU A 50 -2.58 11.21 -0.83
N ARG A 51 -3.54 11.66 -1.63
CA ARG A 51 -4.97 11.55 -1.31
C ARG A 51 -5.42 10.08 -1.19
N VAL A 52 -4.98 9.22 -2.11
CA VAL A 52 -5.28 7.78 -2.08
C VAL A 52 -4.66 7.13 -0.83
N VAL A 53 -3.39 7.40 -0.54
CA VAL A 53 -2.71 6.90 0.67
C VAL A 53 -3.40 7.39 1.93
N ALA A 54 -3.82 8.65 1.98
CA ALA A 54 -4.55 9.21 3.13
C ALA A 54 -5.86 8.44 3.37
N ARG A 55 -6.58 8.07 2.30
CA ARG A 55 -7.78 7.24 2.39
C ARG A 55 -7.46 5.84 2.92
N ILE A 56 -6.43 5.18 2.40
CA ILE A 56 -5.97 3.86 2.87
C ILE A 56 -5.61 3.91 4.36
N LYS A 57 -4.93 4.96 4.80
CA LYS A 57 -4.58 5.19 6.21
C LYS A 57 -5.82 5.38 7.08
N LEU A 58 -6.82 6.12 6.61
CA LEU A 58 -8.10 6.29 7.30
C LEU A 58 -8.81 4.94 7.46
N ASP A 59 -8.96 4.20 6.36
CA ASP A 59 -9.63 2.90 6.32
C ASP A 59 -8.88 1.85 7.17
N SER A 60 -7.55 1.96 7.29
CA SER A 60 -6.73 1.10 8.17
C SER A 60 -6.97 1.35 9.67
N ASN A 61 -7.62 2.46 10.06
CA ASN A 61 -7.98 2.74 11.45
C ASN A 61 -9.47 2.48 11.74
N ALA A 62 -10.26 2.10 10.73
CA ALA A 62 -11.69 1.83 10.88
C ALA A 62 -11.94 0.38 11.31
N ASN A 63 -12.46 0.19 12.52
CA ASN A 63 -12.79 -1.14 13.04
C ASN A 63 -13.87 -1.80 12.16
N GLY A 64 -13.65 -3.07 11.79
CA GLY A 64 -14.51 -3.81 10.85
C GLY A 64 -14.17 -3.63 9.36
N HIS A 65 -13.21 -2.76 9.01
CA HIS A 65 -12.72 -2.67 7.63
C HIS A 65 -11.69 -3.78 7.33
N LEU A 66 -11.61 -4.24 6.07
CA LEU A 66 -10.67 -5.30 5.67
C LEU A 66 -9.20 -4.91 5.85
N LEU A 67 -8.90 -3.61 5.83
CA LEU A 67 -7.56 -3.06 6.05
C LEU A 67 -7.29 -2.70 7.51
N TYR A 68 -8.21 -2.98 8.42
CA TYR A 68 -8.05 -2.59 9.82
C TYR A 68 -6.75 -3.16 10.41
N ASN A 69 -5.90 -2.27 10.94
CA ASN A 69 -4.57 -2.58 11.47
C ASN A 69 -3.62 -3.32 10.49
N SER A 70 -3.87 -3.25 9.18
CA SER A 70 -3.02 -3.92 8.18
C SER A 70 -1.93 -3.00 7.63
N LEU A 71 -2.13 -1.68 7.53
CA LEU A 71 -1.13 -0.78 6.93
C LEU A 71 0.12 -0.59 7.82
N ILE A 72 1.31 -0.79 7.25
CA ILE A 72 2.58 -0.44 7.90
C ILE A 72 2.89 1.03 7.60
N LYS A 73 2.68 1.90 8.59
CA LYS A 73 2.71 3.37 8.41
C LYS A 73 3.99 3.91 7.76
N ASN A 74 5.15 3.34 8.08
CA ASN A 74 6.45 3.82 7.60
C ASN A 74 6.90 3.18 6.28
N SER A 75 6.06 2.34 5.67
CA SER A 75 6.39 1.62 4.44
C SER A 75 5.93 2.33 3.17
N VAL A 76 5.22 3.46 3.29
CA VAL A 76 4.71 4.19 2.14
C VAL A 76 5.85 4.93 1.47
N GLU A 77 6.10 4.61 0.20
CA GLU A 77 7.05 5.27 -0.68
C GLU A 77 6.29 5.84 -1.87
N VAL A 78 6.53 7.10 -2.21
CA VAL A 78 6.06 7.74 -3.45
C VAL A 78 7.28 8.05 -4.29
N ARG A 79 7.27 7.64 -5.56
CA ARG A 79 8.39 7.84 -6.49
C ARG A 79 7.87 8.43 -7.80
N PRO A 80 8.51 9.46 -8.36
CA PRO A 80 8.13 9.95 -9.68
C PRO A 80 8.41 8.88 -10.74
N ILE A 81 7.54 8.79 -11.74
CA ILE A 81 7.73 7.97 -12.94
C ILE A 81 7.91 8.91 -14.12
N GLU A 82 9.05 8.75 -14.79
CA GLU A 82 9.38 9.42 -16.05
C GLU A 82 9.72 8.33 -17.07
N LEU A 83 8.85 8.14 -18.06
CA LEU A 83 9.09 7.23 -19.18
C LEU A 83 9.37 8.07 -20.42
N GLU A 84 10.58 8.62 -20.43
CA GLU A 84 11.14 9.39 -21.55
C GLU A 84 11.05 8.55 -22.84
N GLY A 85 10.27 9.02 -23.81
CA GLY A 85 10.02 8.33 -25.08
C GLY A 85 8.58 7.87 -25.31
N VAL A 86 7.77 7.71 -24.24
CA VAL A 86 6.34 7.37 -24.35
C VAL A 86 5.44 8.56 -23.95
N GLY A 87 6.03 9.66 -23.47
CA GLY A 87 5.28 10.84 -23.01
C GLY A 87 4.41 10.52 -21.80
N ILE A 88 4.86 9.57 -20.96
CA ILE A 88 4.17 9.13 -19.74
C ILE A 88 4.93 9.67 -18.54
N PHE A 89 4.22 10.45 -17.74
CA PHE A 89 4.73 11.07 -16.51
C PHE A 89 3.74 10.83 -15.38
N GLY A 90 4.23 10.69 -14.16
CA GLY A 90 3.36 10.55 -13.00
C GLY A 90 4.09 10.09 -11.75
N ALA A 91 3.40 9.30 -10.92
CA ALA A 91 3.92 8.84 -9.64
C ALA A 91 3.55 7.38 -9.37
N GLU A 92 4.51 6.60 -8.87
CA GLU A 92 4.31 5.30 -8.26
C GLU A 92 4.19 5.44 -6.75
N VAL A 93 3.22 4.73 -6.17
CA VAL A 93 3.12 4.54 -4.74
C VAL A 93 3.34 3.07 -4.44
N SER A 94 4.19 2.78 -3.46
CA SER A 94 4.34 1.44 -2.91
C SER A 94 4.21 1.46 -1.39
N PHE A 95 3.56 0.44 -0.83
CA PHE A 95 3.38 0.30 0.61
C PHE A 95 3.25 -1.17 1.01
N ASN A 96 3.52 -1.45 2.28
CA ASN A 96 3.42 -2.78 2.86
C ASN A 96 2.17 -2.90 3.72
N LEU A 97 1.44 -3.98 3.52
CA LEU A 97 0.36 -4.43 4.38
C LEU A 97 0.85 -5.64 5.19
N LYS A 98 0.55 -5.69 6.48
CA LYS A 98 0.58 -6.92 7.25
C LYS A 98 -0.36 -7.92 6.56
N ASN A 99 0.01 -9.19 6.57
CA ASN A 99 -0.87 -10.28 6.18
C ASN A 99 -1.46 -10.90 7.46
N PRO A 100 -2.44 -10.26 8.13
CA PRO A 100 -3.06 -10.90 9.28
C PRO A 100 -3.77 -12.15 8.75
N GLN A 101 -3.34 -13.34 9.19
CA GLN A 101 -4.27 -14.46 9.21
C GLN A 101 -5.40 -14.05 10.15
N HIS A 102 -6.60 -13.89 9.62
CA HIS A 102 -7.78 -13.68 10.46
C HIS A 102 -8.01 -14.97 11.24
N LEU A 103 -7.48 -15.04 12.46
CA LEU A 103 -7.77 -16.12 13.40
C LEU A 103 -9.19 -15.91 13.91
N LYS A 104 -10.15 -16.64 13.34
CA LYS A 104 -11.50 -16.73 13.89
C LYS A 104 -11.53 -17.87 14.89
N VAL A 105 -11.92 -17.57 16.12
CA VAL A 105 -12.23 -18.59 17.12
C VAL A 105 -13.62 -19.14 16.77
N SER A 106 -13.69 -20.42 16.41
CA SER A 106 -14.96 -21.15 16.30
C SER A 106 -15.28 -21.72 17.68
N THR A 107 -16.40 -21.33 18.28
CA THR A 107 -16.82 -21.84 19.59
C THR A 107 -17.07 -23.35 19.57
N ASP A 108 -17.32 -23.95 18.41
CA ASP A 108 -17.51 -25.40 18.27
C ASP A 108 -16.18 -26.17 18.33
N ASP A 109 -15.06 -25.50 18.02
CA ASP A 109 -13.72 -26.10 18.04
C ASP A 109 -13.14 -26.15 19.46
N TRP A 110 -13.71 -25.41 20.40
CA TRP A 110 -13.24 -25.29 21.78
C TRP A 110 -14.38 -25.62 22.74
N LYS A 111 -14.29 -26.76 23.43
CA LYS A 111 -15.09 -27.00 24.63
C LYS A 111 -14.32 -26.44 25.82
N ASP A 112 -14.60 -25.20 26.16
CA ASP A 112 -14.11 -24.65 27.43
C ASP A 112 -14.60 -25.56 28.56
N LEU A 113 -13.65 -26.17 29.28
CA LEU A 113 -13.96 -26.97 30.46
C LEU A 113 -14.19 -26.00 31.61
N ASP A 114 -15.35 -26.09 32.27
CA ASP A 114 -15.70 -25.35 33.50
C ASP A 114 -14.85 -25.81 34.71
N LYS A 115 -13.52 -25.85 34.59
CA LYS A 115 -12.63 -25.99 35.72
C LYS A 115 -12.15 -24.62 36.16
N ILE A 116 -12.98 -24.01 37.00
CA ILE A 116 -12.51 -23.04 38.00
C ILE A 116 -11.57 -23.81 38.93
N CYS A 117 -10.28 -23.47 38.94
CA CYS A 117 -9.33 -23.90 39.97
C CYS A 117 -9.48 -23.02 41.21
#